data_AF-A0A747R6J4-F1
#
_entry.id   AF-A0A747R6J4-F1
#
_cell.length_a   1.000
_cell.length_b   1.000
_cell.length_c   1.000
_cell.angle_alpha   90.00
_cell.angle_beta   90.00
_cell.angle_gamma   90.00
#
_symmetry.space_group_name_H-M   'P 1'
#
loop_
_entity.id
_entity.type
_entity.pdbx_description
1 polymer ?
#
loop_
_entity_poly.entity_id
_entity_poly.type
_entity_poly.pdbx_seq_one_letter_code
_entity_poly.pdbx_strand_id
1 'polypeptide(L)'
;MQKNGDTLSGGLTFENDSILAWIRNTDWAKIGFKNDADGDTDSYMWFETGDNGNEYFKWRSKQSTTTKDLMTLKWDALNILVNAVINGSLGVGTTNALGGSSIVLGDNDTGFKQNGDGILDVYANSQRVFRFQNGVAIAFKNVQAGDGKKFTLSSSNNSTKNVGFNLWGTSSRPTVAELGDDSGWHFYSQRNTDNSVIFAVNGHIQPSNWSNFDSRYVKDVRLGSQQYHGVNNWQTWNFKCPSGHVLSGINVQDTGSNSADNIAGVYYRPVQKYINGTWYNVASV
;
A
#
# COMPACT_ATOMS: atom_id res chain seq x y z
N MET A 1 13.28 1.32 -77.53
CA MET A 1 12.16 0.91 -76.68
C MET A 1 10.92 0.75 -77.55
N GLN A 2 10.48 -0.48 -77.76
CA GLN A 2 9.19 -0.77 -78.38
C GLN A 2 8.04 -0.54 -77.38
N LYS A 3 6.90 -0.04 -77.85
CA LYS A 3 5.72 0.26 -77.00
C LYS A 3 5.04 -0.98 -76.42
N ASN A 4 5.29 -2.16 -77.00
CA ASN A 4 4.76 -3.45 -76.54
C ASN A 4 5.65 -4.14 -75.50
N GLY A 5 6.68 -3.45 -75.00
CA GLY A 5 7.65 -3.99 -74.04
C GLY A 5 9.03 -4.19 -74.67
N ASP A 6 10.06 -3.94 -73.89
CA ASP A 6 11.45 -4.02 -74.34
C ASP A 6 12.38 -4.27 -73.14
N THR A 7 13.61 -4.69 -73.42
CA THR A 7 14.68 -4.77 -72.41
C THR A 7 15.59 -3.57 -72.56
N LEU A 8 15.80 -2.83 -71.48
CA LEU A 8 16.76 -1.73 -71.45
C LEU A 8 18.09 -2.22 -70.88
N SER A 9 19.19 -1.80 -71.50
CA SER A 9 20.56 -2.04 -71.01
C SER A 9 21.14 -0.85 -70.24
N GLY A 10 20.33 0.19 -69.98
CA GLY A 10 20.69 1.42 -69.28
C GLY A 10 19.51 1.98 -68.48
N GLY A 11 19.78 3.01 -67.67
CA GLY A 11 18.76 3.69 -66.86
C GLY A 11 17.81 4.56 -67.69
N LEU A 12 16.66 4.90 -67.11
CA LEU A 12 15.71 5.87 -67.61
C LEU A 12 15.63 7.03 -66.62
N THR A 13 15.72 8.27 -67.12
CA THR A 13 15.60 9.49 -66.32
C THR A 13 14.44 10.33 -66.87
N PHE A 14 13.58 10.80 -65.97
CA PHE A 14 12.58 11.82 -66.28
C PHE A 14 13.14 13.18 -65.85
N GLU A 15 13.24 14.13 -66.78
CA GLU A 15 13.87 15.44 -66.55
C GLU A 15 12.85 16.55 -66.21
N ASN A 16 11.59 16.16 -66.04
CA ASN A 16 10.46 17.03 -65.75
C ASN A 16 9.45 16.26 -64.88
N ASP A 17 8.35 16.92 -64.54
CA ASP A 17 7.25 16.34 -63.76
C ASP A 17 6.44 15.32 -64.59
N SER A 18 7.08 14.18 -64.86
CA SER A 18 6.51 13.02 -65.54
C SER A 18 6.15 11.92 -64.55
N ILE A 19 5.15 11.11 -64.90
CA ILE A 19 4.62 10.03 -64.07
C ILE A 19 4.79 8.68 -64.79
N LEU A 20 5.22 7.65 -64.05
CA LEU A 20 5.11 6.26 -64.47
C LEU A 20 3.79 5.68 -63.92
N ALA A 21 2.94 5.16 -64.80
CA ALA A 21 1.59 4.72 -64.42
C ALA A 21 1.22 3.36 -65.02
N TRP A 22 0.54 2.54 -64.21
CA TRP A 22 -0.28 1.42 -64.64
C TRP A 22 -1.74 1.85 -64.56
N ILE A 23 -2.40 2.03 -65.71
CA ILE A 23 -3.80 2.45 -65.80
C ILE A 23 -4.59 1.31 -66.43
N ARG A 24 -5.56 0.77 -65.71
CA ARG A 24 -6.40 -0.35 -66.17
C ARG A 24 -7.77 -0.25 -65.52
N ASN A 25 -8.82 -0.56 -66.28
CA ASN A 25 -10.18 -0.68 -65.73
C ASN A 25 -10.65 0.56 -64.96
N THR A 26 -10.29 1.76 -65.42
CA THR A 26 -10.52 3.05 -64.72
C THR A 26 -9.76 3.25 -63.41
N ASP A 27 -9.04 2.25 -62.92
CA ASP A 27 -8.16 2.30 -61.76
C ASP A 27 -6.70 2.56 -62.15
N TRP A 28 -5.88 2.89 -61.17
CA TRP A 28 -4.46 3.15 -61.39
C TRP A 28 -3.55 2.80 -60.22
N ALA A 29 -2.28 2.56 -60.57
CA ALA A 29 -1.14 2.66 -59.66
C ALA A 29 -0.08 3.55 -60.33
N LYS A 30 0.43 4.55 -59.61
CA LYS A 30 1.33 5.57 -60.16
C LYS A 30 2.56 5.79 -59.27
N ILE A 31 3.64 6.22 -59.89
CA ILE A 31 4.88 6.64 -59.25
C ILE A 31 5.31 7.97 -59.88
N GLY A 32 5.62 8.95 -59.04
CA GLY A 32 6.14 10.25 -59.47
C GLY A 32 7.04 10.88 -58.42
N PHE A 33 7.58 12.05 -58.75
CA PHE A 33 8.46 12.83 -57.88
C PHE A 33 8.03 14.30 -57.92
N LYS A 34 7.46 14.77 -56.81
CA LYS A 34 7.06 16.18 -56.66
C LYS A 34 8.28 16.97 -56.21
N ASN A 35 8.66 17.98 -56.99
CA ASN A 35 9.71 18.93 -56.64
C ASN A 35 9.52 20.23 -57.44
N ASP A 36 9.25 21.33 -56.76
CA ASP A 36 9.01 22.62 -57.44
C ASP A 36 10.32 23.41 -57.67
N ALA A 37 11.31 23.18 -56.81
CA ALA A 37 12.65 23.76 -56.87
C ALA A 37 13.58 23.01 -55.89
N ASP A 38 14.88 23.31 -55.94
CA ASP A 38 15.87 22.78 -54.98
C ASP A 38 15.56 23.16 -53.51
N GLY A 39 14.98 24.35 -53.30
CA GLY A 39 14.57 24.83 -51.97
C GLY A 39 13.19 24.36 -51.50
N ASP A 40 12.57 23.40 -52.20
CA ASP A 40 11.24 22.88 -51.87
C ASP A 40 11.27 22.10 -50.54
N THR A 41 10.57 22.63 -49.52
CA THR A 41 10.54 22.03 -48.18
C THR A 41 9.61 20.82 -48.07
N ASP A 42 8.85 20.51 -49.12
CA ASP A 42 7.93 19.37 -49.20
C ASP A 42 8.11 18.62 -50.53
N SER A 43 9.36 18.27 -50.85
CA SER A 43 9.73 17.46 -52.02
C SER A 43 9.74 15.97 -51.65
N TYR A 44 9.04 15.14 -52.42
CA TYR A 44 8.92 13.71 -52.13
C TYR A 44 8.69 12.85 -53.37
N MET A 45 9.20 11.61 -53.32
CA MET A 45 8.73 10.55 -54.21
C MET A 45 7.41 10.02 -53.66
N TRP A 46 6.39 9.96 -54.49
CA TRP A 46 5.07 9.48 -54.09
C TRP A 46 4.68 8.20 -54.84
N PHE A 47 3.85 7.41 -54.16
CA PHE A 47 3.20 6.21 -54.67
C PHE A 47 1.70 6.38 -54.46
N GLU A 48 0.89 6.17 -55.50
CA GLU A 48 -0.56 6.42 -55.45
C GLU A 48 -1.34 5.26 -56.06
N THR A 49 -2.48 4.91 -55.47
CA THR A 49 -3.49 4.01 -56.04
C THR A 49 -4.88 4.67 -56.02
N GLY A 50 -5.74 4.36 -57.00
CA GLY A 50 -7.10 4.88 -57.07
C GLY A 50 -7.97 4.13 -58.10
N ASP A 51 -9.27 4.42 -58.23
CA ASP A 51 -9.99 5.57 -57.61
C ASP A 51 -11.09 5.20 -56.62
N ASN A 52 -11.15 3.96 -56.14
CA ASN A 52 -12.24 3.52 -55.27
C ASN A 52 -11.90 3.62 -53.78
N GLY A 53 -10.67 4.04 -53.44
CA GLY A 53 -10.17 4.15 -52.07
C GLY A 53 -9.92 2.78 -51.40
N ASN A 54 -10.08 1.70 -52.15
CA ASN A 54 -9.86 0.34 -51.69
C ASN A 54 -8.64 -0.34 -52.36
N GLU A 55 -8.12 0.24 -53.44
CA GLU A 55 -6.81 -0.09 -53.98
C GLU A 55 -5.75 0.24 -52.92
N TYR A 56 -4.76 -0.64 -52.74
CA TYR A 56 -3.86 -0.57 -51.59
C TYR A 56 -2.45 -1.06 -51.94
N PHE A 57 -1.49 -0.74 -51.07
CA PHE A 57 -0.09 -1.14 -51.26
C PHE A 57 0.20 -2.46 -50.53
N LYS A 58 0.97 -3.33 -51.18
CA LYS A 58 1.39 -4.62 -50.63
C LYS A 58 2.87 -4.85 -50.88
N TRP A 59 3.60 -5.15 -49.82
CA TRP A 59 4.98 -5.61 -49.89
C TRP A 59 5.02 -7.11 -49.64
N ARG A 60 5.68 -7.84 -50.53
CA ARG A 60 5.81 -9.29 -50.46
C ARG A 60 7.18 -9.73 -50.99
N SER A 61 7.69 -10.81 -50.43
CA SER A 61 8.90 -11.47 -50.91
C SER A 61 8.58 -12.86 -51.45
N LYS A 62 9.38 -13.32 -52.41
CA LYS A 62 9.24 -14.65 -53.00
C LYS A 62 10.52 -15.45 -52.78
N GLN A 63 10.39 -16.65 -52.23
CA GLN A 63 11.46 -17.63 -52.10
C GLN A 63 11.05 -18.89 -52.86
N SER A 64 11.75 -19.21 -53.95
CA SER A 64 11.32 -20.23 -54.92
C SER A 64 9.87 -19.98 -55.37
N THR A 65 8.93 -20.90 -55.14
CA THR A 65 7.52 -20.77 -55.50
C THR A 65 6.68 -20.11 -54.40
N THR A 66 7.20 -19.96 -53.18
CA THR A 66 6.46 -19.43 -52.02
C THR A 66 6.49 -17.91 -52.00
N THR A 67 5.32 -17.30 -51.87
CA THR A 67 5.15 -15.84 -51.69
C THR A 67 4.72 -15.56 -50.26
N LYS A 68 5.39 -14.61 -49.60
CA LYS A 68 5.04 -14.13 -48.25
C LYS A 68 4.76 -12.65 -48.27
N ASP A 69 3.54 -12.27 -47.89
CA ASP A 69 3.18 -10.88 -47.63
C ASP A 69 3.83 -10.42 -46.32
N LEU A 70 4.42 -9.24 -46.35
CA LEU A 70 5.17 -8.67 -45.23
C LEU A 70 4.44 -7.49 -44.60
N MET A 71 3.78 -6.68 -45.43
CA MET A 71 3.12 -5.45 -45.02
C MET A 71 2.02 -5.07 -46.02
N THR A 72 0.93 -4.48 -45.52
CA THR A 72 -0.07 -3.81 -46.35
C THR A 72 -0.36 -2.43 -45.81
N LEU A 73 -0.47 -1.43 -46.68
CA LEU A 73 -0.95 -0.09 -46.35
C LEU A 73 -2.30 0.12 -47.05
N LYS A 74 -3.35 0.25 -46.24
CA LYS A 74 -4.73 0.54 -46.66
C LYS A 74 -5.14 1.94 -46.20
N TRP A 75 -6.36 2.35 -46.53
CA TRP A 75 -6.92 3.66 -46.19
C TRP A 75 -6.88 3.99 -44.69
N ASP A 76 -7.14 3.02 -43.82
CA ASP A 76 -7.33 3.20 -42.38
C ASP A 76 -6.23 2.55 -41.52
N ALA A 77 -5.38 1.73 -42.13
CA ALA A 77 -4.43 0.90 -41.39
C ALA A 77 -3.16 0.59 -42.18
N LEU A 78 -2.05 0.70 -41.46
CA LEU A 78 -0.80 0.04 -41.77
C LEU A 78 -0.76 -1.30 -41.02
N ASN A 79 -0.80 -2.41 -41.75
CA ASN A 79 -0.64 -3.75 -41.16
C ASN A 79 0.77 -4.27 -41.41
N ILE A 80 1.52 -4.50 -40.34
CA ILE A 80 2.82 -5.19 -40.37
C ILE A 80 2.56 -6.65 -40.02
N LEU A 81 2.76 -7.55 -40.98
CA LEU A 81 2.42 -8.98 -40.86
C LEU A 81 3.60 -9.82 -40.32
N VAL A 82 4.62 -9.13 -39.82
CA VAL A 82 5.88 -9.65 -39.28
C VAL A 82 6.27 -8.80 -38.06
N ASN A 83 7.42 -9.08 -37.45
CA ASN A 83 7.92 -8.25 -36.36
C ASN A 83 8.24 -6.82 -36.86
N ALA A 84 7.87 -5.81 -36.06
CA ALA A 84 8.30 -4.44 -36.25
C ALA A 84 9.41 -4.13 -35.24
N VAL A 85 10.60 -3.80 -35.73
CA VAL A 85 11.70 -3.29 -34.91
C VAL A 85 11.79 -1.78 -35.13
N ILE A 86 11.49 -1.02 -34.09
CA ILE A 86 11.59 0.44 -34.10
C ILE A 86 12.84 0.80 -33.31
N ASN A 87 13.91 1.16 -34.02
CA ASN A 87 15.18 1.57 -33.40
C ASN A 87 15.10 2.98 -32.79
N GLY A 88 14.16 3.79 -33.29
CA GLY A 88 13.86 5.11 -32.74
C GLY A 88 12.91 5.05 -31.54
N SER A 89 12.46 6.20 -31.10
CA SER A 89 11.40 6.31 -30.10
C SER A 89 10.02 6.09 -30.75
N LEU A 90 9.06 5.57 -29.98
CA LEU A 90 7.69 5.39 -30.44
C LEU A 90 6.78 6.43 -29.78
N GLY A 91 6.07 7.21 -30.60
CA GLY A 91 5.01 8.10 -30.14
C GLY A 91 3.64 7.56 -30.56
N VAL A 92 2.70 7.50 -29.62
CA VAL A 92 1.32 7.06 -29.90
C VAL A 92 0.39 8.25 -29.77
N GLY A 93 -0.22 8.67 -30.88
CA GLY A 93 -1.07 9.86 -30.94
C GLY A 93 -0.33 11.19 -30.80
N THR A 94 1.00 11.16 -30.88
CA THR A 94 1.89 12.31 -30.60
C THR A 94 3.32 12.00 -31.05
N THR A 95 4.16 13.02 -31.20
CA THR A 95 5.60 12.85 -31.43
C THR A 95 6.29 12.51 -30.12
N ASN A 96 7.21 11.55 -30.11
CA ASN A 96 7.93 11.21 -28.88
C ASN A 96 9.08 12.19 -28.59
N ALA A 97 9.00 12.87 -27.45
CA ALA A 97 10.03 13.75 -26.90
C ALA A 97 10.82 13.14 -25.72
N LEU A 98 10.46 11.95 -25.21
CA LEU A 98 11.27 11.21 -24.22
C LEU A 98 12.60 10.69 -24.80
N GLY A 99 12.78 10.72 -26.12
CA GLY A 99 14.00 10.30 -26.82
C GLY A 99 14.11 8.78 -26.96
N GLY A 100 15.28 8.27 -27.35
CA GLY A 100 15.48 6.83 -27.64
C GLY A 100 15.06 5.87 -26.51
N SER A 101 14.75 4.64 -26.89
CA SER A 101 14.33 3.55 -25.97
C SER A 101 13.12 3.93 -25.10
N SER A 102 12.15 4.63 -25.69
CA SER A 102 10.96 5.09 -24.98
C SER A 102 9.69 4.98 -25.82
N ILE A 103 8.58 5.00 -25.11
CA ILE A 103 7.22 5.09 -25.64
C ILE A 103 6.53 6.25 -24.94
N VAL A 104 5.81 7.09 -25.67
CA VAL A 104 4.91 8.12 -25.11
C VAL A 104 3.49 7.95 -25.62
N LEU A 105 2.52 8.41 -24.83
CA LEU A 105 1.10 8.14 -25.04
C LEU A 105 0.27 9.42 -24.89
N GLY A 106 -0.37 9.86 -25.98
CA GLY A 106 -1.34 10.97 -25.97
C GLY A 106 -0.74 12.37 -25.80
N ASP A 107 0.36 12.50 -25.05
CA ASP A 107 1.24 13.67 -24.99
C ASP A 107 2.67 13.25 -25.39
N ASN A 108 3.53 14.22 -25.69
CA ASN A 108 4.86 13.92 -26.23
C ASN A 108 5.87 13.42 -25.18
N ASP A 109 5.47 13.27 -23.92
CA ASP A 109 6.44 13.08 -22.84
C ASP A 109 5.95 12.30 -21.59
N THR A 110 4.74 11.75 -21.57
CA THR A 110 4.25 10.76 -20.60
C THR A 110 4.34 9.36 -21.19
N GLY A 111 4.94 8.41 -20.47
CA GLY A 111 5.02 7.02 -20.92
C GLY A 111 6.08 6.19 -20.20
N PHE A 112 6.91 5.46 -20.95
CA PHE A 112 7.91 4.56 -20.39
C PHE A 112 9.25 4.76 -21.09
N LYS A 113 10.34 4.67 -20.34
CA LYS A 113 11.68 4.77 -20.90
C LYS A 113 12.65 3.84 -20.19
N GLN A 114 13.43 3.11 -20.98
CA GLN A 114 14.58 2.39 -20.46
C GLN A 114 15.74 3.36 -20.26
N ASN A 115 16.34 3.38 -19.08
CA ASN A 115 17.47 4.25 -18.74
C ASN A 115 18.75 3.48 -18.40
N GLY A 116 18.86 2.26 -18.90
CA GLY A 116 19.98 1.36 -18.68
C GLY A 116 19.52 -0.08 -18.75
N ASP A 117 20.49 -0.99 -18.82
CA ASP A 117 20.20 -2.41 -18.67
C ASP A 117 19.53 -2.66 -17.31
N GLY A 118 18.40 -3.37 -17.31
CA GLY A 118 17.61 -3.64 -16.10
C GLY A 118 16.97 -2.43 -15.42
N ILE A 119 16.93 -1.24 -16.04
CA ILE A 119 16.34 -0.01 -15.47
C ILE A 119 15.18 0.47 -16.34
N LEU A 120 13.96 0.19 -15.91
CA LEU A 120 12.74 0.71 -16.52
C LEU A 120 12.11 1.78 -15.63
N ASP A 121 11.83 2.91 -16.27
CA ASP A 121 11.32 4.09 -15.62
C ASP A 121 9.97 4.48 -16.25
N VAL A 122 8.94 4.63 -15.43
CA VAL A 122 7.65 5.22 -15.82
C VAL A 122 7.80 6.72 -15.85
N TYR A 123 7.33 7.41 -16.88
CA TYR A 123 7.36 8.86 -17.04
C TYR A 123 5.94 9.44 -17.10
N ALA A 124 5.74 10.62 -16.55
CA ALA A 124 4.56 11.46 -16.73
C ALA A 124 5.03 12.91 -16.92
N ASN A 125 4.68 13.53 -18.06
CA ASN A 125 5.04 14.89 -18.45
C ASN A 125 6.56 15.16 -18.37
N SER A 126 7.34 14.33 -19.06
CA SER A 126 8.81 14.26 -19.05
C SER A 126 9.42 13.81 -17.72
N GLN A 127 8.63 13.36 -16.73
CA GLN A 127 9.14 13.04 -15.38
C GLN A 127 9.02 11.58 -14.98
N ARG A 128 10.10 10.99 -14.45
CA ARG A 128 10.10 9.63 -13.93
C ARG A 128 9.32 9.45 -12.61
N VAL A 129 8.32 8.55 -12.55
CA VAL A 129 7.41 8.36 -11.40
C VAL A 129 7.46 7.01 -10.68
N PHE A 130 7.90 5.95 -11.35
CA PHE A 130 8.10 4.64 -10.73
C PHE A 130 9.26 3.94 -11.42
N ARG A 131 10.18 3.31 -10.65
CA ARG A 131 11.25 2.49 -11.21
C ARG A 131 11.14 1.07 -10.80
N PHE A 132 11.46 0.30 -11.81
CA PHE A 132 11.75 -1.10 -11.74
C PHE A 132 13.25 -1.22 -12.02
N GLN A 133 14.02 -1.47 -10.94
CA GLN A 133 15.44 -1.82 -11.00
C GLN A 133 15.70 -3.10 -10.22
N ASN A 134 16.84 -3.71 -10.49
CA ASN A 134 17.29 -4.91 -9.80
C ASN A 134 17.41 -4.65 -8.28
N GLY A 135 16.60 -5.32 -7.46
CA GLY A 135 16.67 -5.32 -5.99
C GLY A 135 15.75 -4.36 -5.23
N VAL A 136 15.11 -3.39 -5.89
CA VAL A 136 14.18 -2.48 -5.22
C VAL A 136 13.18 -1.90 -6.21
N ALA A 137 11.90 -2.09 -5.90
CA ALA A 137 10.82 -1.36 -6.55
C ALA A 137 10.74 0.00 -5.89
N ILE A 138 11.22 0.99 -6.61
CA ILE A 138 11.32 2.34 -6.11
C ILE A 138 10.14 3.04 -6.72
N ALA A 139 9.01 2.97 -6.01
CA ALA A 139 8.00 4.01 -6.17
C ALA A 139 8.73 5.35 -6.01
N PHE A 140 9.04 6.06 -7.12
CA PHE A 140 9.76 7.35 -7.08
C PHE A 140 8.82 8.51 -6.78
N LYS A 141 7.53 8.23 -6.84
CA LYS A 141 6.44 9.04 -6.33
C LYS A 141 5.64 8.19 -5.35
N ASN A 142 4.80 8.86 -4.58
CA ASN A 142 4.11 8.27 -3.45
C ASN A 142 3.17 7.14 -3.87
N VAL A 143 3.11 6.10 -3.03
CA VAL A 143 1.87 5.34 -2.86
C VAL A 143 0.97 6.21 -1.99
N GLN A 144 0.24 7.16 -2.61
CA GLN A 144 -0.80 7.89 -1.88
C GLN A 144 -1.90 6.90 -1.54
N ALA A 145 -2.03 6.58 -0.25
CA ALA A 145 -3.24 6.00 0.28
C ALA A 145 -4.19 7.15 0.66
N GLY A 146 -5.36 7.15 0.04
CA GLY A 146 -6.48 8.05 0.33
C GLY A 146 -6.43 9.39 -0.40
N ASP A 147 -7.58 9.82 -0.89
CA ASP A 147 -7.80 11.11 -1.56
C ASP A 147 -7.89 12.25 -0.52
N GLY A 148 -8.79 12.10 0.48
CA GLY A 148 -8.99 13.11 1.54
C GLY A 148 -8.16 12.96 2.83
N LYS A 149 -7.43 11.85 3.04
CA LYS A 149 -6.61 11.55 4.25
C LYS A 149 -5.45 10.61 3.88
N LYS A 150 -4.30 10.72 4.56
CA LYS A 150 -3.03 10.04 4.23
C LYS A 150 -2.59 9.02 5.29
N PHE A 151 -1.74 8.07 4.90
CA PHE A 151 -1.13 7.01 5.72
C PHE A 151 0.40 7.13 5.76
N THR A 152 1.06 6.90 6.91
CA THR A 152 2.51 7.16 7.12
C THR A 152 3.27 5.97 7.71
N LEU A 153 4.45 5.65 7.15
CA LEU A 153 5.44 4.70 7.66
C LEU A 153 6.73 5.48 7.99
N SER A 154 7.22 5.49 9.26
CA SER A 154 8.31 6.40 9.71
C SER A 154 9.24 5.81 10.78
N SER A 155 10.50 6.25 10.81
CA SER A 155 11.54 5.91 11.82
C SER A 155 12.24 7.19 12.34
N SER A 156 12.46 7.32 13.66
CA SER A 156 13.15 8.47 14.30
C SER A 156 14.68 8.34 14.39
N ASN A 157 15.25 7.20 13.95
CA ASN A 157 16.69 6.91 13.88
C ASN A 157 17.52 7.06 15.18
N ASN A 158 16.92 7.30 16.35
CA ASN A 158 17.54 7.06 17.67
C ASN A 158 17.31 5.63 18.16
N SER A 159 16.57 4.85 17.37
CA SER A 159 16.50 3.42 17.52
C SER A 159 17.92 2.88 17.34
N THR A 160 18.43 2.14 18.31
CA THR A 160 19.73 1.46 18.22
C THR A 160 19.69 0.30 17.21
N LYS A 161 18.59 0.16 16.46
CA LYS A 161 18.17 -0.99 15.66
C LYS A 161 17.24 -0.59 14.52
N ASN A 162 17.34 -1.23 13.36
CA ASN A 162 16.37 -1.05 12.29
C ASN A 162 15.04 -1.63 12.71
N VAL A 163 13.98 -0.85 12.56
CA VAL A 163 12.62 -1.36 12.70
C VAL A 163 12.14 -1.79 11.33
N GLY A 164 11.81 -3.07 11.21
CA GLY A 164 11.03 -3.58 10.10
C GLY A 164 9.57 -3.57 10.49
N PHE A 165 8.74 -2.83 9.74
CA PHE A 165 7.39 -3.32 9.56
C PHE A 165 7.49 -4.51 8.62
N ASN A 166 7.67 -5.66 9.23
CA ASN A 166 7.80 -6.89 8.52
C ASN A 166 6.40 -7.47 8.44
N LEU A 167 5.90 -7.55 7.22
CA LEU A 167 4.82 -8.46 6.94
C LEU A 167 5.44 -9.83 6.64
N TRP A 168 5.32 -10.78 7.57
CA TRP A 168 5.88 -12.13 7.45
C TRP A 168 4.98 -13.20 8.12
N GLY A 169 5.34 -14.50 8.11
CA GLY A 169 4.57 -15.60 8.77
C GLY A 169 5.14 -17.04 8.62
N THR A 170 4.58 -18.04 9.34
CA THR A 170 4.93 -19.51 9.33
C THR A 170 3.72 -20.46 9.55
N SER A 171 3.87 -21.81 9.59
CA SER A 171 2.75 -22.81 9.66
C SER A 171 2.01 -22.89 11.00
N SER A 172 2.70 -22.62 12.10
CA SER A 172 2.08 -22.44 13.42
C SER A 172 1.73 -20.96 13.68
N ARG A 173 2.16 -20.02 12.81
CA ARG A 173 1.96 -18.56 12.94
C ARG A 173 1.57 -17.90 11.60
N PRO A 174 0.34 -18.13 11.12
CA PRO A 174 -0.08 -17.79 9.75
C PRO A 174 0.16 -16.36 9.23
N THR A 175 -0.01 -15.31 10.02
CA THR A 175 0.21 -13.92 9.57
C THR A 175 0.74 -13.11 10.72
N VAL A 176 1.85 -12.43 10.50
CA VAL A 176 2.50 -11.59 11.48
C VAL A 176 2.73 -10.25 10.81
N ALA A 177 1.85 -9.30 11.13
CA ALA A 177 2.19 -7.90 10.98
C ALA A 177 3.08 -7.57 12.18
N GLU A 178 4.37 -7.72 11.94
CA GLU A 178 5.35 -7.57 12.98
C GLU A 178 5.97 -6.21 12.90
N LEU A 179 6.00 -5.58 14.06
CA LEU A 179 6.97 -4.56 14.32
C LEU A 179 8.07 -5.19 15.17
N GLY A 180 9.23 -5.31 14.56
CA GLY A 180 10.41 -5.84 15.20
C GLY A 180 11.60 -4.98 14.87
N ASP A 181 12.61 -5.11 15.70
CA ASP A 181 13.90 -4.49 15.49
C ASP A 181 15.01 -5.53 15.28
N ASP A 182 16.25 -5.08 15.04
CA ASP A 182 17.42 -5.95 14.87
C ASP A 182 17.67 -6.92 16.05
N SER A 183 17.07 -6.70 17.23
CA SER A 183 17.14 -7.58 18.40
C SER A 183 15.96 -8.54 18.53
N GLY A 184 14.90 -8.34 17.76
CA GLY A 184 13.74 -9.20 17.76
C GLY A 184 12.43 -8.43 17.75
N TRP A 185 11.34 -9.18 17.90
CA TRP A 185 9.99 -8.66 17.80
C TRP A 185 9.59 -7.86 19.05
N HIS A 186 8.87 -6.77 18.84
CA HIS A 186 8.27 -5.97 19.92
C HIS A 186 6.85 -6.42 20.17
N PHE A 187 6.04 -6.34 19.12
CA PHE A 187 4.69 -6.83 19.12
C PHE A 187 4.35 -7.35 17.74
N TYR A 188 3.36 -8.23 17.74
CA TYR A 188 2.71 -8.61 16.52
C TYR A 188 1.23 -8.86 16.80
N SER A 189 0.41 -8.47 15.85
CA SER A 189 -0.88 -9.12 15.69
C SER A 189 -0.64 -10.40 14.90
N GLN A 190 -1.13 -11.51 15.44
CA GLN A 190 -1.11 -12.80 14.76
C GLN A 190 -2.48 -13.43 14.73
N ARG A 191 -2.79 -14.05 13.59
CA ARG A 191 -3.87 -15.02 13.47
C ARG A 191 -3.29 -16.43 13.61
N ASN A 192 -3.82 -17.24 14.53
CA ASN A 192 -3.42 -18.61 14.84
C ASN A 192 -4.06 -19.64 13.88
N THR A 193 -3.64 -20.90 14.01
CA THR A 193 -4.11 -22.03 13.20
C THR A 193 -5.58 -22.39 13.44
N ASP A 194 -6.08 -22.19 14.66
CA ASP A 194 -7.50 -22.33 15.01
C ASP A 194 -8.32 -21.06 14.69
N ASN A 195 -7.74 -20.11 13.94
CA ASN A 195 -8.26 -18.78 13.60
C ASN A 195 -8.42 -17.78 14.75
N SER A 196 -8.09 -18.19 15.99
CA SER A 196 -8.01 -17.22 17.07
C SER A 196 -6.96 -16.14 16.74
N VAL A 197 -7.22 -14.90 17.16
CA VAL A 197 -6.25 -13.81 16.99
C VAL A 197 -5.61 -13.56 18.33
N ILE A 198 -4.29 -13.46 18.33
CA ILE A 198 -3.54 -12.96 19.46
C ILE A 198 -2.91 -11.64 19.07
N PHE A 199 -2.91 -10.72 20.02
CA PHE A 199 -2.02 -9.57 19.99
C PHE A 199 -0.98 -9.85 21.06
N ALA A 200 0.19 -10.27 20.62
CA ALA A 200 1.28 -10.61 21.53
C ALA A 200 2.20 -9.39 21.66
N VAL A 201 2.55 -9.08 22.90
CA VAL A 201 3.46 -8.00 23.25
C VAL A 201 4.61 -8.61 24.03
N ASN A 202 5.83 -8.40 23.56
CA ASN A 202 7.05 -8.79 24.25
C ASN A 202 7.39 -7.72 25.30
N GLY A 203 6.55 -7.60 26.33
CA GLY A 203 6.70 -6.57 27.35
C GLY A 203 5.39 -6.20 28.05
N HIS A 204 5.37 -5.04 28.69
CA HIS A 204 4.20 -4.54 29.43
C HIS A 204 3.21 -3.81 28.51
N ILE A 205 1.91 -3.94 28.83
CA ILE A 205 0.84 -3.12 28.25
C ILE A 205 0.42 -2.10 29.31
N GLN A 206 0.48 -0.82 28.96
CA GLN A 206 0.12 0.29 29.84
C GLN A 206 -1.05 1.11 29.26
N PRO A 207 -2.31 0.75 29.58
CA PRO A 207 -3.48 1.56 29.25
C PRO A 207 -3.50 2.88 30.01
N SER A 208 -4.15 3.88 29.42
CA SER A 208 -4.46 5.15 30.10
C SER A 208 -5.65 5.05 31.06
N ASN A 209 -6.50 4.02 30.90
CA ASN A 209 -7.68 3.78 31.72
C ASN A 209 -7.74 2.30 32.14
N TRP A 210 -7.78 2.07 33.46
CA TRP A 210 -7.79 0.75 34.09
C TRP A 210 -9.14 0.36 34.71
N SER A 211 -10.21 1.14 34.51
CA SER A 211 -11.52 0.94 35.16
C SER A 211 -12.11 -0.47 35.01
N ASN A 212 -11.91 -1.10 33.86
CA ASN A 212 -12.34 -2.48 33.59
C ASN A 212 -11.51 -3.53 34.37
N PHE A 213 -10.30 -3.20 34.83
CA PHE A 213 -9.50 -4.04 35.72
C PHE A 213 -9.80 -3.73 37.19
N ASP A 214 -9.82 -2.45 37.53
CA ASP A 214 -10.02 -1.95 38.89
C ASP A 214 -11.35 -2.35 39.54
N SER A 215 -12.34 -2.64 38.71
CA SER A 215 -13.65 -3.17 39.11
C SER A 215 -13.65 -4.63 39.52
N ARG A 216 -12.59 -5.39 39.23
CA ARG A 216 -12.55 -6.84 39.43
C ARG A 216 -11.78 -7.28 40.66
N TYR A 217 -10.93 -6.41 41.21
CA TYR A 217 -9.98 -6.79 42.25
C TYR A 217 -10.11 -5.92 43.50
N VAL A 218 -9.88 -6.52 44.68
CA VAL A 218 -9.70 -5.78 45.93
C VAL A 218 -8.36 -5.06 45.88
N LYS A 219 -8.40 -3.74 46.00
CA LYS A 219 -7.22 -2.88 45.97
C LYS A 219 -6.61 -2.64 47.34
N ASP A 220 -7.44 -2.64 48.37
CA ASP A 220 -7.00 -2.38 49.75
C ASP A 220 -7.99 -2.97 50.77
N VAL A 221 -7.53 -3.15 52.01
CA VAL A 221 -8.32 -3.63 53.15
C VAL A 221 -7.92 -2.87 54.41
N ARG A 222 -8.90 -2.40 55.20
CA ARG A 222 -8.65 -1.61 56.42
C ARG A 222 -9.67 -1.85 57.53
N LEU A 223 -9.41 -1.28 58.71
CA LEU A 223 -10.43 -1.09 59.75
C LEU A 223 -11.10 0.29 59.61
N GLY A 224 -12.43 0.32 59.50
CA GLY A 224 -13.25 1.53 59.42
C GLY A 224 -13.40 2.24 60.77
N SER A 225 -14.31 3.20 60.90
CA SER A 225 -14.45 4.02 62.13
C SER A 225 -14.76 3.19 63.38
N GLN A 226 -14.14 3.56 64.51
CA GLN A 226 -14.38 2.90 65.79
C GLN A 226 -15.77 3.22 66.34
N GLN A 227 -16.45 2.17 66.78
CA GLN A 227 -17.75 2.19 67.45
C GLN A 227 -17.57 1.77 68.91
N TYR A 228 -18.50 2.16 69.77
CA TYR A 228 -18.49 1.83 71.19
C TYR A 228 -19.84 1.24 71.60
N HIS A 229 -19.81 0.06 72.23
CA HIS A 229 -20.97 -0.52 72.88
C HIS A 229 -20.81 -0.38 74.39
N GLY A 230 -21.48 0.63 74.95
CA GLY A 230 -21.49 0.91 76.38
C GLY A 230 -22.56 0.13 77.12
N VAL A 231 -22.27 -0.22 78.37
CA VAL A 231 -23.15 -0.95 79.29
C VAL A 231 -23.05 -0.35 80.70
N ASN A 232 -24.05 -0.62 81.54
CA ASN A 232 -24.05 -0.18 82.94
C ASN A 232 -23.68 -1.33 83.90
N ASN A 233 -23.32 -0.98 85.14
CA ASN A 233 -22.81 -1.92 86.15
C ASN A 233 -23.90 -2.69 86.93
N TRP A 234 -25.16 -2.59 86.52
CA TRP A 234 -26.29 -3.21 87.21
C TRP A 234 -26.82 -4.48 86.50
N GLN A 235 -26.21 -4.88 85.38
CA GLN A 235 -26.61 -6.05 84.60
C GLN A 235 -25.41 -6.85 84.08
N THR A 236 -25.55 -8.17 84.03
CA THR A 236 -24.63 -9.03 83.27
C THR A 236 -24.85 -8.81 81.78
N TRP A 237 -23.78 -8.68 80.99
CA TRP A 237 -23.87 -8.44 79.55
C TRP A 237 -22.96 -9.38 78.75
N ASN A 238 -23.39 -9.69 77.53
CA ASN A 238 -22.65 -10.48 76.54
C ASN A 238 -22.68 -9.72 75.20
N PHE A 239 -21.51 -9.41 74.63
CA PHE A 239 -21.43 -8.74 73.34
C PHE A 239 -20.72 -9.60 72.30
N LYS A 240 -21.26 -9.60 71.07
CA LYS A 240 -20.62 -10.15 69.88
C LYS A 240 -20.57 -9.04 68.83
N CYS A 241 -19.41 -8.89 68.19
CA CYS A 241 -19.27 -7.93 67.10
C CYS A 241 -20.32 -8.20 65.99
N PRO A 242 -20.95 -7.16 65.42
CA PRO A 242 -21.78 -7.30 64.22
C PRO A 242 -20.99 -7.90 63.04
N SER A 243 -21.69 -8.40 62.01
CA SER A 243 -21.04 -8.93 60.80
C SER A 243 -19.97 -7.98 60.27
N GLY A 244 -18.80 -8.53 59.96
CA GLY A 244 -17.65 -7.79 59.45
C GLY A 244 -16.89 -6.97 60.48
N HIS A 245 -17.24 -6.99 61.77
CA HIS A 245 -16.57 -6.19 62.79
C HIS A 245 -15.64 -7.02 63.68
N VAL A 246 -14.58 -6.37 64.16
CA VAL A 246 -13.61 -6.93 65.12
C VAL A 246 -13.52 -6.02 66.34
N LEU A 247 -13.23 -6.60 67.52
CA LEU A 247 -12.96 -5.82 68.73
C LEU A 247 -11.66 -5.03 68.55
N SER A 248 -11.66 -3.77 68.99
CA SER A 248 -10.51 -2.88 68.90
C SER A 248 -10.10 -2.25 70.23
N GLY A 249 -10.85 -2.50 71.31
CA GLY A 249 -10.51 -2.03 72.65
C GLY A 249 -11.58 -2.35 73.68
N ILE A 250 -11.27 -2.10 74.95
CA ILE A 250 -12.15 -2.31 76.09
C ILE A 250 -12.13 -1.03 76.93
N ASN A 251 -13.29 -0.55 77.36
CA ASN A 251 -13.40 0.56 78.31
C ASN A 251 -13.57 0.00 79.72
N VAL A 252 -12.63 0.32 80.62
CA VAL A 252 -12.64 -0.10 82.01
C VAL A 252 -12.92 1.13 82.87
N GLN A 253 -13.94 1.05 83.73
CA GLN A 253 -14.34 2.14 84.63
C GLN A 253 -14.03 1.77 86.09
N ASP A 254 -13.49 2.75 86.80
CA ASP A 254 -13.33 2.72 88.25
C ASP A 254 -14.69 3.05 88.91
N THR A 255 -15.13 2.21 89.84
CA THR A 255 -16.42 2.37 90.54
C THR A 255 -16.30 2.91 91.97
N GLY A 256 -15.12 3.40 92.36
CA GLY A 256 -14.85 4.04 93.66
C GLY A 256 -14.09 3.14 94.65
N SER A 257 -13.72 3.71 95.80
CA SER A 257 -12.81 3.06 96.78
C SER A 257 -13.34 1.72 97.32
N ASN A 258 -12.48 0.69 97.32
CA ASN A 258 -12.76 -0.69 97.75
C ASN A 258 -13.77 -1.45 96.87
N SER A 259 -13.88 -1.10 95.58
CA SER A 259 -14.65 -1.86 94.60
C SER A 259 -13.75 -2.40 93.47
N ALA A 260 -14.23 -3.40 92.74
CA ALA A 260 -13.52 -3.92 91.56
C ALA A 260 -13.86 -3.09 90.32
N ASP A 261 -12.85 -2.82 89.47
CA ASP A 261 -13.04 -2.19 88.16
C ASP A 261 -14.03 -2.99 87.31
N ASN A 262 -14.93 -2.30 86.61
CA ASN A 262 -15.89 -2.93 85.72
C ASN A 262 -15.62 -2.60 84.25
N ILE A 263 -16.02 -3.48 83.35
CA ILE A 263 -15.97 -3.20 81.91
C ILE A 263 -17.22 -2.40 81.55
N ALA A 264 -17.01 -1.09 81.37
CA ALA A 264 -18.06 -0.15 80.98
C ALA A 264 -18.51 -0.34 79.52
N GLY A 265 -17.72 -1.01 78.70
CA GLY A 265 -18.09 -1.36 77.33
C GLY A 265 -16.91 -1.77 76.48
N VAL A 266 -17.16 -2.01 75.19
CA VAL A 266 -16.13 -2.41 74.22
C VAL A 266 -16.13 -1.53 72.99
N TYR A 267 -14.95 -1.37 72.42
CA TYR A 267 -14.75 -0.71 71.14
C TYR A 267 -14.62 -1.76 70.03
N TYR A 268 -15.21 -1.51 68.87
CA TYR A 268 -15.15 -2.40 67.72
C TYR A 268 -15.15 -1.62 66.40
N ARG A 269 -14.61 -2.21 65.34
CA ARG A 269 -14.44 -1.56 64.02
C ARG A 269 -14.83 -2.53 62.89
N PRO A 270 -15.47 -2.06 61.80
CA PRO A 270 -15.69 -2.89 60.62
C PRO A 270 -14.38 -3.12 59.87
N VAL A 271 -14.14 -4.34 59.40
CA VAL A 271 -13.19 -4.62 58.33
C VAL A 271 -13.83 -4.17 57.02
N GLN A 272 -13.13 -3.34 56.27
CA GLN A 272 -13.57 -2.80 54.98
C GLN A 272 -12.61 -3.22 53.88
N LYS A 273 -13.14 -3.45 52.68
CA LYS A 273 -12.36 -3.68 51.45
C LYS A 273 -12.64 -2.59 50.42
N TYR A 274 -11.61 -2.18 49.70
CA TYR A 274 -11.69 -1.15 48.67
C TYR A 274 -11.72 -1.79 47.28
N ILE A 275 -12.80 -1.57 46.55
CA ILE A 275 -12.96 -2.04 45.16
C ILE A 275 -13.49 -0.86 44.35
N ASN A 276 -12.84 -0.58 43.22
CA ASN A 276 -13.26 0.45 42.27
C ASN A 276 -13.64 1.81 42.89
N GLY A 277 -12.77 2.39 43.72
CA GLY A 277 -13.07 3.71 44.28
C GLY A 277 -13.96 3.71 45.53
N THR A 278 -14.50 2.56 45.93
CA THR A 278 -15.52 2.46 46.98
C THR A 278 -15.10 1.50 48.09
N TRP A 279 -15.32 1.90 49.34
CA TRP A 279 -15.12 1.06 50.52
C TRP A 279 -16.40 0.30 50.85
N TYR A 280 -16.28 -1.02 51.00
CA TYR A 280 -17.37 -1.92 51.37
C TYR A 280 -17.05 -2.58 52.71
N ASN A 281 -18.04 -2.69 53.61
CA ASN A 281 -17.88 -3.52 54.81
C ASN A 281 -17.86 -5.00 54.41
N VAL A 282 -16.95 -5.76 55.02
CA VAL A 282 -16.84 -7.21 54.80
C VAL A 282 -17.99 -7.93 55.53
N ALA A 283 -18.36 -9.12 55.06
CA ALA A 283 -19.36 -9.97 55.71
C ALA A 283 -18.70 -11.05 56.58
N SER A 284 -19.33 -11.43 57.69
CA SER A 284 -18.99 -12.61 58.50
C SER A 284 -19.89 -13.79 58.12
N VAL A 285 -19.33 -15.00 58.09
CA VAL A 285 -20.05 -16.27 57.84
C VAL A 285 -20.21 -17.09 59.11
#